data_AF-A0AAW6JSV0-F1
#
_entry.id   AF-A0AAW6JSV0-F1
#
_cell.length_a   1.000
_cell.length_b   1.000
_cell.length_c   1.000
_cell.angle_alpha   90.00
_cell.angle_beta   90.00
_cell.angle_gamma   90.00
#
_symmetry.space_group_name_H-M   'P 1'
#
loop_
_entity.id
_entity.type
_entity.pdbx_description
1 polymer ?
#
loop_
_entity_poly.entity_id
_entity_poly.type
_entity_poly.pdbx_seq_one_letter_code
_entity_poly.pdbx_strand_id
1 'polypeptide(L)'
;MVATKYFLNTDEIRQIQMLMALLLCIPPQSKLREIFDKALAASESQTLNRIKPCTDPSIAGLRDWFESLMVQEGLTPEEQSLLDWQSNSDNMSAAIKEFISIQDKTNLKISFQPKA
;
A
#
# COMPACT_ATOMS: atom_id res chain seq x y z
N MET A 1 32.94 -2.24 25.84
CA MET A 1 32.78 -2.79 24.47
C MET A 1 31.57 -2.12 23.84
N VAL A 2 31.79 -1.15 22.96
CA VAL A 2 30.70 -0.59 22.15
C VAL A 2 30.47 -1.60 21.04
N ALA A 3 29.35 -2.33 21.10
CA ALA A 3 28.91 -3.10 19.95
C ALA A 3 28.55 -2.09 18.87
N THR A 4 29.47 -1.84 17.96
CA THR A 4 29.22 -1.09 16.74
C THR A 4 28.15 -1.88 15.97
N LYS A 5 26.88 -1.54 16.19
CA LYS A 5 25.79 -2.04 15.36
C LYS A 5 26.07 -1.51 13.97
N TYR A 6 26.61 -2.37 13.11
CA TYR A 6 26.44 -2.26 11.68
C TYR A 6 24.94 -2.39 11.41
N PHE A 7 24.18 -1.32 11.66
CA PHE A 7 22.88 -1.19 11.04
C PHE A 7 23.18 -1.17 9.55
N LEU A 8 22.69 -2.20 8.85
CA LEU A 8 22.47 -2.16 7.41
C LEU A 8 21.62 -0.90 7.15
N ASN A 9 22.25 0.26 7.01
CA ASN A 9 21.57 1.54 6.84
C ASN A 9 21.19 1.64 5.36
N THR A 10 20.33 0.73 4.94
CA THR A 10 19.82 0.66 3.58
C THR A 10 18.47 1.36 3.52
N ASP A 11 18.13 1.87 2.34
CA ASP A 11 16.87 2.58 2.12
C ASP A 11 15.67 1.68 2.42
N GLU A 12 15.79 0.36 2.20
CA GLU A 12 14.73 -0.61 2.48
C GLU A 12 14.39 -0.69 3.96
N ILE A 13 15.37 -0.57 4.88
CA ILE A 13 15.06 -0.55 6.32
C ILE A 13 14.20 0.67 6.65
N ARG A 14 14.52 1.83 6.08
CA ARG A 14 13.75 3.05 6.29
C ARG A 14 12.36 2.95 5.66
N GLN A 15 12.22 2.37 4.48
CA GLN A 15 10.92 2.12 3.84
C GLN A 15 10.02 1.23 4.71
N ILE A 16 10.57 0.13 5.26
CA ILE A 16 9.83 -0.76 6.17
C ILE A 16 9.41 -0.02 7.44
N GLN A 17 10.32 0.71 8.06
CA GLN A 17 10.04 1.48 9.28
C GLN A 17 9.00 2.59 9.04
N MET A 18 9.01 3.21 7.86
CA MET A 18 8.01 4.21 7.47
C MET A 18 6.62 3.58 7.30
N LEU A 19 6.53 2.42 6.62
CA LEU A 19 5.26 1.69 6.50
C LEU A 19 4.72 1.30 7.89
N MET A 20 5.59 0.78 8.76
CA MET A 20 5.22 0.45 10.14
C MET A 20 4.70 1.67 10.90
N ALA A 21 5.42 2.80 10.85
CA ALA A 21 5.01 4.03 11.53
C ALA A 21 3.66 4.54 11.02
N LEU A 22 3.42 4.49 9.70
CA LEU A 22 2.15 4.88 9.13
C LEU A 22 1.00 3.97 9.61
N LEU A 23 1.18 2.65 9.57
CA LEU A 23 0.16 1.70 10.01
C LEU A 23 -0.19 1.84 11.50
N LEU A 24 0.78 2.20 12.34
CA LEU A 24 0.56 2.50 13.77
C LEU A 24 -0.28 3.76 14.00
N CYS A 25 -0.33 4.69 13.04
CA CYS A 25 -1.13 5.90 13.12
C CYS A 25 -2.59 5.71 12.68
N ILE A 26 -2.95 4.55 12.12
CA ILE A 26 -4.31 4.32 11.59
C ILE A 26 -5.26 3.92 12.73
N PRO A 27 -6.38 4.63 12.94
CA PRO A 27 -7.36 4.26 13.96
C PRO A 27 -7.96 2.86 13.69
N PRO A 28 -8.23 2.05 14.72
CA PRO A 28 -8.67 0.67 14.53
C PRO A 28 -10.05 0.51 13.87
N GLN A 29 -10.90 1.54 13.87
CA GLN A 29 -12.22 1.53 13.23
C GLN A 29 -12.28 2.37 11.95
N SER A 30 -11.12 2.77 11.41
CA SER A 30 -11.04 3.66 10.25
C SER A 30 -11.26 2.90 8.94
N LYS A 31 -11.67 3.62 7.89
CA LYS A 31 -11.86 3.02 6.55
C LYS A 31 -10.52 2.65 5.91
N LEU A 32 -9.49 3.44 6.15
CA LEU A 32 -8.12 3.13 5.75
C LEU A 32 -7.61 1.84 6.41
N ARG A 33 -7.96 1.59 7.68
CA ARG A 33 -7.63 0.32 8.34
C ARG A 33 -8.31 -0.85 7.67
N GLU A 34 -9.61 -0.71 7.38
CA GLU A 34 -10.43 -1.76 6.76
C GLU A 34 -9.83 -2.26 5.44
N ILE A 35 -9.40 -1.36 4.56
CA ILE A 35 -8.80 -1.76 3.27
C ILE A 35 -7.43 -2.43 3.43
N PHE A 36 -6.59 -1.97 4.38
CA PHE A 36 -5.32 -2.63 4.64
C PHE A 36 -5.49 -4.01 5.27
N ASP A 37 -6.42 -4.18 6.21
CA ASP A 37 -6.71 -5.48 6.81
C ASP A 37 -7.23 -6.46 5.74
N LYS A 38 -8.09 -6.00 4.82
CA LYS A 38 -8.52 -6.80 3.65
C LYS A 38 -7.34 -7.17 2.75
N ALA A 39 -6.43 -6.24 2.48
CA ALA A 39 -5.30 -6.48 1.58
C ALA A 39 -4.31 -7.49 2.19
N LEU A 40 -4.07 -7.40 3.50
CA LEU A 40 -3.24 -8.35 4.23
C LEU A 40 -3.90 -9.73 4.33
N ALA A 41 -5.23 -9.80 4.45
CA ALA A 41 -5.97 -11.06 4.46
C ALA A 41 -6.01 -11.73 3.08
N ALA A 42 -6.03 -10.95 2.00
CA ALA A 42 -5.99 -11.44 0.63
C ALA A 42 -4.60 -11.92 0.18
N SER A 43 -3.58 -11.86 1.05
CA SER A 43 -2.20 -12.18 0.69
C SER A 43 -2.03 -13.71 0.49
N GLU A 44 -2.41 -14.18 -0.69
CA GLU A 44 -2.07 -15.50 -1.19
C GLU A 44 -1.18 -15.37 -2.44
N SER A 45 -0.34 -16.38 -2.67
CA SER A 45 0.76 -16.41 -3.65
C SER A 45 0.40 -16.07 -5.11
N GLN A 46 -0.88 -15.95 -5.44
CA GLN A 46 -1.37 -15.71 -6.80
C GLN A 46 -1.10 -14.29 -7.30
N THR A 47 -1.24 -13.25 -6.46
CA THR A 47 -0.97 -11.86 -6.89
C THR A 47 0.48 -11.70 -7.34
N LEU A 48 1.42 -12.32 -6.63
CA LEU A 48 2.85 -12.28 -6.95
C LEU A 48 3.19 -12.95 -8.29
N ASN A 49 2.41 -13.95 -8.71
CA ASN A 49 2.60 -14.60 -10.01
C ASN A 49 2.08 -13.76 -11.17
N ARG A 50 1.11 -12.88 -10.92
CA ARG A 50 0.46 -12.03 -11.95
C ARG A 50 1.10 -10.64 -12.06
N ILE A 51 1.75 -10.16 -10.99
CA ILE A 51 2.33 -8.83 -10.95
C ILE A 51 3.45 -8.68 -11.99
N LYS A 52 3.35 -7.63 -12.81
CA LYS A 52 4.41 -7.22 -13.74
C LYS A 52 5.12 -5.99 -13.17
N PRO A 53 6.41 -5.77 -13.48
CA PRO A 53 7.09 -4.55 -13.07
C PRO A 53 6.35 -3.28 -13.54
N CYS A 54 6.20 -2.29 -12.65
CA CYS A 54 5.70 -0.98 -13.03
C CYS A 54 6.79 -0.20 -13.77
N THR A 55 6.50 0.27 -14.98
CA THR A 55 7.48 1.01 -15.83
C THR A 55 7.25 2.52 -15.85
N ASP A 56 6.07 2.99 -15.41
CA ASP A 56 5.73 4.41 -15.33
C ASP A 56 5.20 4.74 -13.92
N PRO A 57 5.99 5.39 -13.05
CA PRO A 57 5.58 5.77 -11.70
C PRO A 57 4.70 7.04 -11.67
N SER A 58 4.27 7.59 -12.82
CA SER A 58 3.30 8.69 -12.86
C SER A 58 1.93 8.27 -12.30
N ILE A 59 1.08 9.23 -11.95
CA ILE A 59 -0.28 8.92 -11.45
C ILE A 59 -1.08 8.10 -12.46
N ALA A 60 -0.98 8.46 -13.75
CA ALA A 60 -1.64 7.72 -14.83
C ALA A 60 -1.02 6.32 -14.98
N GLY A 61 0.30 6.23 -14.99
CA GLY A 61 1.02 4.95 -15.09
C GLY A 61 0.72 4.00 -13.93
N LEU A 62 0.62 4.50 -12.69
CA LEU A 62 0.25 3.70 -11.52
C LEU A 62 -1.19 3.19 -11.59
N ARG A 63 -2.13 4.01 -12.10
CA ARG A 63 -3.51 3.58 -12.34
C ARG A 63 -3.53 2.44 -13.36
N ASP A 64 -2.93 2.66 -14.53
CA ASP A 64 -2.93 1.68 -15.62
C ASP A 64 -2.22 0.38 -15.19
N TRP A 65 -1.15 0.49 -14.41
CA TRP A 65 -0.45 -0.65 -13.82
C TRP A 65 -1.33 -1.42 -12.82
N PHE A 66 -2.02 -0.72 -11.93
CA PHE A 66 -2.94 -1.35 -10.96
C PHE A 66 -4.13 -2.02 -11.67
N GLU A 67 -4.72 -1.37 -12.67
CA GLU A 67 -5.76 -1.96 -13.52
C GLU A 67 -5.25 -3.22 -14.22
N SER A 68 -4.02 -3.20 -14.74
CA SER A 68 -3.42 -4.37 -15.39
C SER A 68 -3.25 -5.56 -14.44
N LEU A 69 -3.13 -5.33 -13.12
CA LEU A 69 -3.01 -6.37 -12.10
C LEU A 69 -4.39 -6.86 -11.65
N MET A 70 -5.33 -5.95 -11.44
CA MET A 70 -6.59 -6.24 -10.75
C MET A 70 -7.78 -6.42 -11.69
N VAL A 71 -7.71 -6.04 -12.97
CA VAL A 71 -8.78 -6.24 -13.97
C VAL A 71 -8.41 -7.40 -14.91
N GLN A 72 -7.94 -8.50 -14.33
CA GLN A 72 -7.66 -9.74 -15.04
C GLN A 72 -8.67 -10.82 -14.64
N GLU A 73 -8.91 -11.78 -15.53
CA GLU A 73 -9.58 -13.02 -15.15
C GLU A 73 -8.75 -13.77 -14.09
N GLY A 74 -9.41 -14.50 -13.19
CA GLY A 74 -8.75 -15.32 -12.18
C GLY A 74 -8.37 -14.58 -10.89
N LEU A 75 -9.08 -13.51 -10.53
CA LEU A 75 -9.02 -12.97 -9.18
C LEU A 75 -9.56 -13.99 -8.18
N THR A 76 -8.91 -14.06 -7.02
CA THR A 76 -9.46 -14.72 -5.85
C THR A 76 -10.70 -13.96 -5.32
N PRO A 77 -11.61 -14.62 -4.58
CA PRO A 77 -12.71 -13.94 -3.92
C PRO A 77 -12.26 -12.77 -3.03
N GLU A 78 -11.11 -12.90 -2.38
CA GLU A 78 -10.52 -11.89 -1.51
C GLU A 78 -10.02 -10.67 -2.31
N GLU A 79 -9.36 -10.90 -3.45
CA GLU A 79 -8.96 -9.83 -4.39
C GLU A 79 -10.18 -9.13 -5.01
N GLN A 80 -11.23 -9.87 -5.34
CA GLN A 80 -12.48 -9.27 -5.81
C GLN A 80 -13.13 -8.41 -4.72
N SER A 81 -13.12 -8.87 -3.46
CA SER A 81 -13.63 -8.09 -2.33
C SER A 81 -12.86 -6.77 -2.15
N LEU A 82 -11.56 -6.74 -2.43
CA LEU A 82 -10.77 -5.51 -2.41
C LEU A 82 -11.23 -4.53 -3.50
N LEU A 83 -11.43 -5.01 -4.73
CA LEU A 83 -11.91 -4.19 -5.83
C LEU A 83 -13.30 -3.62 -5.57
N ASP A 84 -14.20 -4.44 -5.06
CA ASP A 84 -15.55 -4.01 -4.70
C ASP A 84 -15.49 -2.96 -3.59
N TRP A 85 -14.57 -3.12 -2.63
CA TRP A 85 -14.40 -2.15 -1.56
C TRP A 85 -13.88 -0.80 -2.07
N GLN A 86 -12.84 -0.79 -2.90
CA GLN A 86 -12.23 0.44 -3.40
C GLN A 86 -13.06 1.13 -4.50
N SER A 87 -13.97 0.40 -5.16
CA SER A 87 -14.90 1.01 -6.12
C SER A 87 -16.06 1.76 -5.44
N ASN A 88 -16.29 1.53 -4.14
CA ASN A 88 -17.22 2.30 -3.35
C ASN A 88 -16.63 3.69 -3.03
N SER A 89 -17.26 4.75 -3.56
CA SER A 89 -16.80 6.13 -3.42
C SER A 89 -16.76 6.64 -1.98
N ASP A 90 -17.69 6.20 -1.14
CA ASP A 90 -17.76 6.63 0.26
C ASP A 90 -16.61 6.05 1.08
N ASN A 91 -16.33 4.76 0.87
CA ASN A 91 -15.18 4.08 1.48
C ASN A 91 -13.86 4.78 1.10
N MET A 92 -13.63 5.01 -0.19
CA MET A 92 -12.40 5.65 -0.67
C MET A 92 -12.28 7.10 -0.21
N SER A 93 -13.38 7.87 -0.23
CA SER A 93 -13.38 9.26 0.25
C SER A 93 -13.00 9.35 1.73
N ALA A 94 -13.52 8.46 2.56
CA ALA A 94 -13.16 8.37 3.98
C ALA A 94 -11.69 7.97 4.17
N ALA A 95 -11.23 6.92 3.49
CA ALA A 95 -9.84 6.45 3.58
C ALA A 95 -8.82 7.51 3.10
N ILE A 96 -9.14 8.26 2.03
CA ILE A 96 -8.29 9.34 1.54
C ILE A 96 -8.16 10.46 2.58
N LYS A 97 -9.27 10.87 3.22
CA LYS A 97 -9.24 11.90 4.28
C LYS A 97 -8.39 11.46 5.47
N GLU A 98 -8.54 10.21 5.91
CA GLU A 98 -7.73 9.63 6.97
C GLU A 98 -6.25 9.60 6.59
N PHE A 99 -5.93 9.18 5.37
CA PHE A 99 -4.55 9.13 4.87
C PHE A 99 -3.91 10.51 4.79
N ILE A 100 -4.63 11.53 4.28
CA ILE A 100 -4.18 12.92 4.25
C ILE A 100 -3.92 13.44 5.67
N SER A 101 -4.80 13.15 6.63
CA SER A 101 -4.60 13.58 8.03
C SER A 101 -3.31 13.01 8.63
N ILE A 102 -2.95 11.76 8.31
CA ILE A 102 -1.68 11.16 8.73
C ILE A 102 -0.50 11.84 8.03
N GLN A 103 -0.59 12.13 6.73
CA GLN A 103 0.45 12.86 5.99
C GLN A 103 0.70 14.24 6.57
N ASP A 104 -0.36 15.00 6.85
CA ASP A 104 -0.30 16.33 7.47
C ASP A 104 0.34 16.27 8.86
N LYS A 105 0.00 15.25 9.67
CA LYS A 105 0.54 15.09 11.02
C LYS A 105 2.03 14.74 11.03
N THR A 106 2.45 13.89 10.09
CA THR A 106 3.82 13.38 10.00
C THR A 106 4.74 14.26 9.17
N ASN A 107 4.17 15.16 8.35
CA ASN A 107 4.86 15.89 7.30
C ASN A 107 5.61 14.95 6.33
N LEU A 108 5.03 13.78 6.06
CA LEU A 108 5.59 12.76 5.17
C LEU A 108 4.56 12.36 4.12
N LYS A 109 5.04 12.13 2.89
CA LYS A 109 4.26 11.59 1.78
C LYS A 109 4.93 10.33 1.27
N ILE A 110 4.16 9.25 1.12
CA ILE A 110 4.63 8.05 0.43
C ILE A 110 4.63 8.33 -1.07
N SER A 111 5.76 8.07 -1.73
CA SER A 111 5.90 8.16 -3.18
C SER A 111 6.52 6.89 -3.72
N PHE A 112 6.05 6.43 -4.88
CA PHE A 112 6.65 5.33 -5.61
C PHE A 112 7.71 5.87 -6.57
N GLN A 113 8.87 5.22 -6.60
CA GLN A 113 9.98 5.55 -7.48
C GLN A 113 10.47 4.27 -8.15
N PRO A 114 11.04 4.35 -9.37
CA PRO A 114 11.68 3.19 -9.98
C PRO A 114 12.74 2.63 -9.05
N LYS A 115 12.82 1.30 -8.96
CA LYS A 115 13.91 0.62 -8.25
C LYS A 115 15.20 0.84 -9.05
N ALA A 116 16.10 1.67 -8.53
CA ALA A 116 17.41 1.96 -9.10
C ALA A 116 18.36 0.76 -8.97
#